data_AF-A0A9D5HAY6-F1
#
_entry.id   AF-A0A9D5HAY6-F1
#
_cell.length_a   1.000
_cell.length_b   1.000
_cell.length_c   1.000
_cell.angle_alpha   90.00
_cell.angle_beta   90.00
_cell.angle_gamma   90.00
#
_symmetry.space_group_name_H-M   'P 1'
#
loop_
_entity.id
_entity.type
_entity.pdbx_description
1 polymer ?
#
loop_
_entity_poly.entity_id
_entity_poly.type
_entity_poly.pdbx_seq_one_letter_code
_entity_poly.pdbx_strand_id
1 'polypeptide(L)'
;MCPEILASPPSDIAHAVTFLLREAGVAGRDLRRVINRRPRLLASSVAGRLRPTLYFLQMLGISHIPRHTHLLSCSVEEKLIPRLEFLERSGFPSREARAMVRRFPQLFCYSIEENLRPKLRFLLEKMGRGLEEARDFPQYFSFSLGKRIRPRHSACVEKQVVLLLPAMLRPSDQEFAARLKVS
;
A
#
# COMPACT_ATOMS: atom_id res chain seq x y z
N MET A 1 -18.25 11.41 -7.90
CA MET A 1 -19.25 10.90 -6.92
C MET A 1 -19.36 9.39 -7.09
N CYS A 2 -19.60 8.63 -6.02
CA CYS A 2 -19.87 7.19 -6.09
C CYS A 2 -21.36 6.97 -6.29
N PRO A 3 -21.83 6.50 -7.47
CA PRO A 3 -23.26 6.31 -7.74
C PRO A 3 -23.92 5.33 -6.76
N GLU A 4 -23.13 4.42 -6.18
CA GLU A 4 -23.61 3.40 -5.24
C GLU A 4 -24.13 4.00 -3.91
N ILE A 5 -23.66 5.19 -3.52
CA ILE A 5 -24.12 5.88 -2.31
C ILE A 5 -25.56 6.36 -2.47
N LEU A 6 -25.92 6.82 -3.68
CA LEU A 6 -27.28 7.30 -3.97
C LEU A 6 -28.30 6.15 -3.95
N ALA A 7 -27.85 4.93 -4.22
CA ALA A 7 -28.66 3.72 -4.15
C ALA A 7 -28.69 3.09 -2.75
N SER A 8 -27.88 3.56 -1.80
CA SER A 8 -27.78 2.98 -0.46
C SER A 8 -28.91 3.50 0.45
N PRO A 9 -29.57 2.63 1.23
CA PRO A 9 -30.54 3.06 2.23
C PRO A 9 -29.92 4.03 3.24
N PRO A 10 -30.65 5.06 3.71
CA PRO A 10 -30.16 5.98 4.74
C PRO A 10 -29.67 5.29 6.02
N SER A 11 -30.30 4.17 6.38
CA SER A 11 -29.88 3.33 7.52
C SER A 11 -28.46 2.77 7.34
N ASP A 12 -28.09 2.34 6.14
CA ASP A 12 -26.78 1.76 5.86
C ASP A 12 -25.69 2.81 5.94
N ILE A 13 -25.99 4.02 5.45
CA ILE A 13 -25.11 5.18 5.59
C ILE A 13 -24.91 5.52 7.08
N ALA A 14 -25.98 5.54 7.87
CA ALA A 14 -25.92 5.79 9.30
C ALA A 14 -25.12 4.72 10.06
N HIS A 15 -25.28 3.44 9.70
CA HIS A 15 -24.50 2.34 10.25
C HIS A 15 -23.00 2.47 9.90
N ALA A 16 -22.67 2.81 8.65
CA ALA A 16 -21.29 3.02 8.23
C ALA A 16 -20.64 4.20 8.96
N VAL A 17 -21.36 5.32 9.14
CA VAL A 17 -20.88 6.45 9.94
C VAL A 17 -20.66 6.05 11.40
N THR A 18 -21.61 5.35 11.99
CA THR A 18 -21.51 4.85 13.38
C THR A 18 -20.30 3.93 13.55
N PHE A 19 -20.12 2.98 12.63
CA PHE A 19 -18.95 2.11 12.58
C PHE A 19 -17.64 2.91 12.52
N LEU A 20 -17.55 3.91 11.63
CA LEU A 20 -16.34 4.72 11.49
C LEU A 20 -15.99 5.46 12.79
N LEU A 21 -17.00 6.03 13.46
CA LEU A 21 -16.82 6.80 14.69
C LEU A 21 -16.51 5.90 15.91
N ARG A 22 -17.20 4.76 16.04
CA ARG A 22 -17.19 3.94 17.26
C ARG A 22 -16.23 2.76 17.21
N GLU A 23 -16.07 2.12 16.05
CA GLU A 23 -15.27 0.91 15.91
C GLU A 23 -13.93 1.20 15.21
N ALA A 24 -13.94 1.98 14.12
CA ALA A 24 -12.72 2.31 13.39
C ALA A 24 -11.91 3.45 14.04
N GLY A 25 -12.44 4.08 15.09
CA GLY A 25 -11.76 5.13 15.86
C GLY A 25 -11.56 6.46 15.11
N VAL A 26 -12.37 6.74 14.09
CA VAL A 26 -12.30 8.01 13.35
C VAL A 26 -12.91 9.11 14.21
N ALA A 27 -12.13 10.16 14.53
CA ALA A 27 -12.65 11.32 15.24
C ALA A 27 -13.71 12.06 14.40
N GLY A 28 -14.75 12.58 15.04
CA GLY A 28 -15.83 13.32 14.35
C GLY A 28 -15.32 14.45 13.45
N ARG A 29 -14.33 15.22 13.91
CA ARG A 29 -13.67 16.29 13.13
C ARG A 29 -13.01 15.80 11.83
N ASP A 30 -12.57 14.53 11.79
CA ASP A 30 -11.87 13.94 10.66
C ASP A 30 -12.81 13.19 9.71
N LEU A 31 -14.06 12.95 10.12
CA LEU A 31 -15.03 12.14 9.39
C LEU A 31 -15.28 12.66 7.98
N ARG A 32 -15.54 13.97 7.83
CA ARG A 32 -15.74 14.62 6.53
C ARG A 32 -14.56 14.37 5.59
N ARG A 33 -13.32 14.50 6.09
CA ARG A 33 -12.11 14.27 5.30
C ARG A 33 -11.98 12.81 4.88
N VAL A 34 -12.28 11.87 5.78
CA VAL A 34 -12.23 10.42 5.51
C VAL A 34 -13.24 10.03 4.43
N ILE A 35 -14.50 10.48 4.57
CA ILE A 35 -15.57 10.21 3.61
C ILE A 35 -15.22 10.80 2.24
N ASN A 36 -14.78 12.06 2.19
CA ASN A 36 -14.41 12.70 0.92
C ASN A 36 -13.27 11.98 0.19
N ARG A 37 -12.31 11.39 0.93
CA ARG A 37 -11.24 10.59 0.34
C ARG A 37 -11.69 9.20 -0.11
N ARG A 38 -12.69 8.62 0.56
CA ARG A 38 -13.20 7.29 0.23
C ARG A 38 -14.72 7.19 0.42
N PRO A 39 -15.51 7.75 -0.51
CA PRO A 39 -16.97 7.77 -0.37
C PRO A 39 -17.60 6.37 -0.29
N ARG A 40 -16.97 5.36 -0.95
CA ARG A 40 -17.39 3.95 -0.91
C ARG A 40 -17.49 3.35 0.51
N LEU A 41 -16.89 3.97 1.52
CA LEU A 41 -17.07 3.54 2.91
C LEU A 41 -18.53 3.58 3.34
N LEU A 42 -19.31 4.55 2.84
CA LEU A 42 -20.72 4.73 3.18
C LEU A 42 -21.65 3.72 2.48
N ALA A 43 -21.24 3.20 1.33
CA ALA A 43 -21.99 2.21 0.56
C ALA A 43 -21.55 0.75 0.86
N SER A 44 -20.56 0.57 1.73
CA SER A 44 -20.04 -0.77 2.06
C SER A 44 -20.80 -1.36 3.24
N SER A 45 -21.20 -2.63 3.14
CA SER A 45 -21.81 -3.36 4.25
C SER A 45 -20.90 -3.35 5.48
N VAL A 46 -21.42 -2.90 6.63
CA VAL A 46 -20.68 -2.94 7.89
C VAL A 46 -20.33 -4.38 8.27
N ALA A 47 -21.33 -5.27 8.24
CA ALA A 47 -21.18 -6.67 8.65
C ALA A 47 -20.36 -7.49 7.64
N GLY A 48 -20.59 -7.30 6.34
CA GLY A 48 -19.96 -8.11 5.29
C GLY A 48 -18.67 -7.56 4.71
N ARG A 49 -18.30 -6.31 5.01
CA ARG A 49 -17.10 -5.67 4.43
C ARG A 49 -16.28 -4.92 5.46
N LEU A 50 -16.85 -3.91 6.12
CA LEU A 50 -16.06 -3.01 6.95
C LEU A 50 -15.48 -3.68 8.20
N ARG A 51 -16.31 -4.42 8.94
CA ARG A 51 -15.91 -5.08 10.20
C ARG A 51 -14.96 -6.28 9.98
N PRO A 52 -15.21 -7.20 9.01
CA PRO A 52 -14.23 -8.25 8.69
C PRO A 52 -12.87 -7.67 8.32
N THR A 53 -12.84 -6.60 7.52
CA THR A 53 -11.59 -5.95 7.14
C THR A 53 -10.90 -5.27 8.32
N LEU A 54 -11.65 -4.64 9.24
CA LEU A 54 -11.10 -4.09 10.48
C LEU A 54 -10.37 -5.17 11.28
N TYR A 55 -11.02 -6.31 11.52
CA TYR A 55 -10.42 -7.42 12.27
C TYR A 55 -9.20 -8.01 11.56
N PHE A 56 -9.26 -8.18 10.24
CA PHE A 56 -8.12 -8.65 9.46
C PHE A 56 -6.91 -7.71 9.59
N LEU A 57 -7.12 -6.39 9.48
CA LEU A 57 -6.05 -5.41 9.65
C LEU A 57 -5.47 -5.43 11.06
N GLN A 58 -6.31 -5.53 12.09
CA GLN A 58 -5.87 -5.64 13.48
C GLN A 58 -5.07 -6.93 13.73
N MET A 59 -5.49 -8.06 13.16
CA MET A 59 -4.77 -9.34 13.22
C MET A 59 -3.38 -9.26 12.57
N LEU A 60 -3.23 -8.45 11.51
CA LEU A 60 -1.92 -8.15 10.91
C LEU A 60 -1.07 -7.16 11.72
N GLY A 61 -1.59 -6.63 12.83
CA GLY A 61 -0.95 -5.63 13.66
C GLY A 61 -1.06 -4.20 13.14
N ILE A 62 -1.99 -3.92 12.23
CA ILE A 62 -2.31 -2.57 11.74
C ILE A 62 -3.40 -1.98 12.66
N SER A 63 -2.97 -1.42 13.79
CA SER A 63 -3.89 -0.94 14.84
C SER A 63 -4.36 0.51 14.65
N HIS A 64 -3.58 1.37 13.99
CA HIS A 64 -3.94 2.78 13.79
C HIS A 64 -4.85 2.97 12.55
N ILE A 65 -6.04 2.39 12.61
CA ILE A 65 -7.05 2.34 11.53
C ILE A 65 -7.42 3.72 10.95
N PRO A 66 -7.51 4.82 11.72
CA PRO A 66 -7.85 6.14 11.15
C PRO A 66 -6.92 6.62 10.03
N ARG A 67 -5.67 6.12 9.97
CA ARG A 67 -4.71 6.42 8.89
C ARG A 67 -4.87 5.52 7.66
N HIS A 68 -5.59 4.41 7.80
CA HIS A 68 -5.73 3.35 6.80
C HIS A 68 -7.20 3.03 6.47
N THR A 69 -8.12 3.95 6.76
CA THR A 69 -9.58 3.77 6.54
C THR A 69 -9.94 3.40 5.11
N HIS A 70 -9.16 3.84 4.12
CA HIS A 70 -9.35 3.47 2.72
C HIS A 70 -9.32 1.95 2.47
N LEU A 71 -8.62 1.19 3.32
CA LEU A 71 -8.57 -0.26 3.25
C LEU A 71 -9.86 -0.93 3.73
N LEU A 72 -10.64 -0.31 4.62
CA LEU A 72 -11.86 -0.92 5.21
C LEU A 72 -12.91 -1.31 4.15
N SER A 73 -12.96 -0.56 3.05
CA SER A 73 -13.85 -0.86 1.90
C SER A 73 -13.33 -1.98 0.97
N CYS A 74 -12.15 -2.52 1.22
CA CYS A 74 -11.55 -3.57 0.41
C CYS A 74 -12.01 -4.96 0.85
N SER A 75 -12.16 -5.88 -0.11
CA SER A 75 -12.47 -7.30 0.15
C SER A 75 -11.28 -7.97 0.81
N VAL A 76 -11.46 -8.68 1.92
CA VAL A 76 -10.37 -9.43 2.54
C VAL A 76 -9.94 -10.56 1.60
N GLU A 77 -10.93 -11.32 1.14
CA GLU A 77 -10.78 -12.55 0.37
C GLU A 77 -10.33 -12.26 -1.06
N GLU A 78 -10.92 -11.28 -1.73
CA GLU A 78 -10.63 -11.01 -3.15
C GLU A 78 -9.46 -10.04 -3.33
N LYS A 79 -9.09 -9.29 -2.28
CA LYS A 79 -8.10 -8.22 -2.40
C LYS A 79 -6.91 -8.34 -1.45
N LEU A 80 -7.15 -8.44 -0.14
CA LEU A 80 -6.07 -8.37 0.84
C LEU A 80 -5.28 -9.67 0.92
N ILE A 81 -5.96 -10.81 1.05
CA ILE A 81 -5.34 -12.14 1.11
C ILE A 81 -4.50 -12.42 -0.15
N PRO A 82 -5.01 -12.24 -1.39
CA PRO A 82 -4.22 -12.53 -2.59
C PRO A 82 -2.91 -11.74 -2.68
N ARG A 83 -2.87 -10.53 -2.11
CA ARG A 83 -1.64 -9.71 -2.09
C ARG A 83 -0.65 -10.18 -1.05
N LEU A 84 -1.14 -10.63 0.10
CA LEU A 84 -0.29 -11.24 1.12
C LEU A 84 0.29 -12.56 0.60
N GLU A 85 -0.54 -13.42 0.01
CA GLU A 85 -0.09 -14.67 -0.60
C GLU A 85 0.86 -14.45 -1.76
N PHE A 86 0.66 -13.40 -2.57
CA PHE A 86 1.61 -13.04 -3.63
C PHE A 86 3.00 -12.75 -3.05
N LEU A 87 3.10 -11.98 -1.96
CA LEU A 87 4.38 -11.72 -1.31
C LEU A 87 5.01 -13.04 -0.82
N GLU A 88 4.22 -13.90 -0.18
CA GLU A 88 4.70 -15.19 0.32
C GLU A 88 5.21 -16.10 -0.81
N ARG A 89 4.43 -16.26 -1.88
CA ARG A 89 4.81 -17.03 -3.07
C ARG A 89 5.99 -16.44 -3.85
N SER A 90 6.27 -15.15 -3.66
CA SER A 90 7.44 -14.48 -4.25
C SER A 90 8.74 -14.75 -3.48
N GLY A 91 8.69 -15.50 -2.38
CA GLY A 91 9.85 -15.92 -1.60
C GLY A 91 9.99 -15.23 -0.24
N PHE A 92 9.07 -14.34 0.15
CA PHE A 92 9.08 -13.77 1.49
C PHE A 92 8.50 -14.77 2.50
N PRO A 93 9.21 -15.11 3.60
CA PRO A 93 8.60 -15.86 4.70
C PRO A 93 7.32 -15.17 5.21
N SER A 94 6.29 -15.94 5.60
CA SER A 94 5.00 -15.37 6.02
C SER A 94 5.13 -14.27 7.09
N ARG A 95 6.02 -14.48 8.08
CA ARG A 95 6.32 -13.48 9.11
C ARG A 95 6.85 -12.17 8.53
N GLU A 96 7.72 -12.24 7.52
CA GLU A 96 8.29 -11.07 6.86
C GLU A 96 7.28 -10.38 5.96
N ALA A 97 6.49 -11.13 5.18
CA ALA A 97 5.41 -10.58 4.36
C ALA A 97 4.39 -9.81 5.22
N ARG A 98 3.98 -10.39 6.36
CA ARG A 98 3.13 -9.73 7.36
C ARG A 98 3.80 -8.48 7.94
N ALA A 99 5.09 -8.54 8.25
CA ALA A 99 5.84 -7.38 8.73
C ALA A 99 5.98 -6.27 7.68
N MET A 100 6.08 -6.61 6.39
CA MET A 100 6.08 -5.64 5.29
C MET A 100 4.73 -4.91 5.20
N VAL A 101 3.61 -5.64 5.12
CA VAL A 101 2.28 -5.00 5.02
C VAL A 101 1.92 -4.22 6.29
N ARG A 102 2.39 -4.64 7.46
CA ARG A 102 2.21 -3.88 8.70
C ARG A 102 2.97 -2.55 8.68
N ARG A 103 4.22 -2.54 8.20
CA ARG A 103 5.04 -1.31 8.08
C ARG A 103 4.59 -0.41 6.94
N PHE A 104 4.02 -0.99 5.88
CA PHE A 104 3.56 -0.25 4.70
C PHE A 104 2.23 -0.81 4.17
N PRO A 105 1.09 -0.51 4.83
CA PRO A 105 -0.22 -1.03 4.43
C PRO A 105 -0.67 -0.65 3.01
N GLN A 106 -0.05 0.38 2.41
CA GLN A 106 -0.30 0.74 1.00
C GLN A 106 0.04 -0.39 0.02
N LEU A 107 0.80 -1.42 0.41
CA LEU A 107 1.00 -2.62 -0.42
C LEU A 107 -0.33 -3.23 -0.87
N PHE A 108 -1.37 -3.19 -0.03
CA PHE A 108 -2.69 -3.68 -0.38
C PHE A 108 -3.40 -2.88 -1.49
N CYS A 109 -2.91 -1.68 -1.79
CA CYS A 109 -3.49 -0.82 -2.83
C CYS A 109 -2.89 -1.07 -4.21
N TYR A 110 -1.74 -1.73 -4.32
CA TYR A 110 -1.10 -1.98 -5.60
C TYR A 110 -1.69 -3.22 -6.30
N SER A 111 -1.76 -3.18 -7.63
CA SER A 111 -2.11 -4.35 -8.44
C SER A 111 -0.96 -5.36 -8.38
N ILE A 112 -1.29 -6.65 -8.32
CA ILE A 112 -0.28 -7.71 -8.40
C ILE A 112 0.39 -7.65 -9.78
N GLU A 113 -0.42 -7.73 -10.84
CA GLU A 113 0.08 -7.83 -12.23
C GLU A 113 0.64 -6.51 -12.76
N GLU A 114 0.02 -5.38 -12.44
CA GLU A 114 0.43 -4.08 -13.01
C GLU A 114 1.48 -3.35 -12.18
N ASN A 115 1.82 -3.84 -10.98
CA ASN A 115 2.73 -3.13 -10.09
C ASN A 115 3.68 -4.04 -9.32
N LEU A 116 3.17 -4.91 -8.44
CA LEU A 116 4.01 -5.68 -7.52
C LEU A 116 4.92 -6.64 -8.29
N ARG A 117 4.35 -7.50 -9.14
CA ARG A 117 5.07 -8.48 -9.96
C ARG A 117 6.11 -7.83 -10.88
N PRO A 118 5.77 -6.85 -11.75
CA PRO A 118 6.74 -6.29 -12.68
C PRO A 118 7.88 -5.55 -11.98
N LYS A 119 7.62 -4.89 -10.83
CA LYS A 119 8.68 -4.22 -10.07
C LYS A 119 9.58 -5.19 -9.33
N LEU A 120 9.02 -6.26 -8.75
CA LEU A 120 9.82 -7.29 -8.09
C LEU A 120 10.71 -8.00 -9.11
N ARG A 121 10.14 -8.38 -10.27
CA ARG A 121 10.90 -8.96 -11.38
C ARG A 121 12.04 -8.04 -11.82
N PHE A 122 11.77 -6.75 -11.98
CA PHE A 122 12.82 -5.80 -12.35
C PHE A 122 13.95 -5.72 -11.31
N LEU A 123 13.61 -5.74 -10.02
CA LEU A 123 14.59 -5.72 -8.94
C LEU A 123 15.52 -6.94 -8.99
N LEU A 124 14.95 -8.13 -9.15
CA LEU A 124 15.71 -9.39 -9.13
C LEU A 124 16.48 -9.61 -10.44
N GLU A 125 15.81 -9.49 -11.57
CA GLU A 125 16.38 -9.91 -12.86
C GLU A 125 17.16 -8.81 -13.59
N LYS A 126 16.73 -7.55 -13.46
CA LYS A 126 17.34 -6.43 -14.19
C LYS A 126 18.33 -5.65 -13.34
N MET A 127 18.04 -5.48 -12.05
CA MET A 127 18.96 -4.81 -11.14
C MET A 127 19.92 -5.79 -10.45
N GLY A 128 19.65 -7.11 -10.49
CA GLY A 128 20.49 -8.13 -9.86
C GLY A 128 20.53 -8.03 -8.34
N ARG A 129 19.44 -7.55 -7.70
CA ARG A 129 19.38 -7.27 -6.26
C ARG A 129 18.52 -8.30 -5.54
N GLY A 130 18.74 -8.47 -4.24
CA GLY A 130 18.02 -9.47 -3.47
C GLY A 130 16.63 -9.04 -3.00
N LEU A 131 15.82 -10.03 -2.62
CA LEU A 131 14.46 -9.85 -2.10
C LEU A 131 14.45 -9.02 -0.81
N GLU A 132 15.45 -9.19 0.02
CA GLU A 132 15.64 -8.51 1.31
C GLU A 132 15.58 -6.99 1.17
N GLU A 133 16.01 -6.44 0.04
CA GLU A 133 15.95 -4.99 -0.17
C GLU A 133 14.52 -4.48 -0.36
N ALA A 134 13.66 -5.25 -1.03
CA ALA A 134 12.23 -4.95 -1.10
C ALA A 134 11.53 -5.19 0.25
N ARG A 135 11.98 -6.18 1.04
CA ARG A 135 11.51 -6.40 2.42
C ARG A 135 11.82 -5.22 3.31
N ASP A 136 13.05 -4.72 3.26
CA ASP A 136 13.53 -3.67 4.16
C ASP A 136 13.08 -2.28 3.69
N PHE A 137 12.77 -2.14 2.40
CA PHE A 137 12.20 -0.93 1.82
C PHE A 137 10.93 -1.20 0.97
N PRO A 138 9.78 -1.55 1.59
CA PRO A 138 8.54 -1.84 0.87
C PRO A 138 8.00 -0.66 0.05
N GLN A 139 8.41 0.58 0.35
CA GLN A 139 8.06 1.75 -0.43
C GLN A 139 8.67 1.71 -1.85
N TYR A 140 9.60 0.79 -2.15
CA TYR A 140 10.03 0.47 -3.50
C TYR A 140 8.84 0.34 -4.47
N PHE A 141 7.78 -0.37 -4.06
CA PHE A 141 6.57 -0.58 -4.87
C PHE A 141 5.73 0.68 -5.08
N SER A 142 6.01 1.78 -4.36
CA SER A 142 5.33 3.05 -4.56
C SER A 142 5.92 3.88 -5.68
N PHE A 143 7.19 3.69 -6.04
CA PHE A 143 7.84 4.47 -7.09
C PHE A 143 7.44 3.97 -8.47
N SER A 144 7.33 4.89 -9.45
CA SER A 144 7.05 4.52 -10.84
C SER A 144 8.19 3.67 -11.41
N LEU A 145 7.86 2.53 -12.00
CA LEU A 145 8.86 1.69 -12.66
C LEU A 145 9.53 2.43 -13.83
N GLY A 146 8.71 3.07 -14.68
CA GLY A 146 9.18 3.77 -15.87
C GLY A 146 9.77 5.16 -15.60
N LYS A 147 9.18 5.93 -14.67
CA LYS A 147 9.60 7.33 -14.44
C LYS A 147 10.66 7.51 -13.36
N ARG A 148 10.88 6.50 -12.51
CA ARG A 148 11.75 6.63 -11.33
C ARG A 148 12.74 5.49 -11.19
N ILE A 149 12.27 4.25 -11.13
CA ILE A 149 13.14 3.09 -10.85
C ILE A 149 14.12 2.86 -11.99
N ARG A 150 13.61 2.70 -13.23
CA ARG A 150 14.45 2.45 -14.41
C ARG A 150 15.47 3.56 -14.66
N PRO A 151 15.08 4.85 -14.78
CA PRO A 151 16.05 5.90 -15.09
C PRO A 151 17.15 6.02 -14.05
N ARG A 152 16.83 5.87 -12.77
CA ARG A 152 17.82 5.97 -11.69
C ARG A 152 18.74 4.76 -11.62
N HIS A 153 18.22 3.56 -11.86
CA HIS A 153 19.08 2.39 -11.98
C HIS A 153 20.06 2.52 -13.15
N SER A 154 19.58 2.94 -14.33
CA SER A 154 20.45 3.16 -15.50
C SER A 154 21.54 4.21 -15.23
N ALA A 155 21.19 5.33 -14.59
CA ALA A 155 22.16 6.35 -14.23
C ALA A 155 23.21 5.84 -13.22
N CYS A 156 22.81 5.02 -12.24
CA CYS A 156 23.74 4.37 -11.33
C CYS A 156 24.71 3.42 -12.06
N VAL A 157 24.20 2.63 -13.01
CA VAL A 157 25.03 1.71 -13.82
C VAL A 157 26.03 2.48 -14.69
N GLU A 158 25.59 3.55 -15.36
CA GLU A 158 26.43 4.39 -16.21
C GLU A 158 27.58 5.05 -15.41
N LYS A 159 27.28 5.47 -14.17
CA LYS A 159 28.28 6.03 -13.25
C LYS A 159 29.04 4.98 -12.45
N GLN A 160 28.75 3.69 -12.64
CA GLN A 160 29.36 2.57 -11.91
C GLN A 160 29.21 2.67 -10.37
N VAL A 161 28.09 3.21 -9.91
CA VAL A 161 27.82 3.42 -8.47
C VAL A 161 26.73 2.47 -7.97
N VAL A 162 26.93 1.96 -6.77
CA VAL A 162 25.95 1.08 -6.10
C VAL A 162 25.31 1.82 -4.95
N LEU A 163 24.02 2.15 -5.10
CA LEU A 163 23.23 2.79 -4.06
C LEU A 163 22.19 1.81 -3.49
N LEU A 164 21.94 1.91 -2.18
CA LEU A 164 20.78 1.26 -1.55
C LEU A 164 19.47 1.83 -2.12
N LEU A 165 18.39 1.04 -2.19
CA LEU A 165 17.10 1.52 -2.73
C LEU A 165 16.60 2.82 -2.10
N PRO A 166 16.65 3.02 -0.76
CA PRO A 166 16.21 4.27 -0.18
C PRO A 166 17.05 5.45 -0.65
N ALA A 167 18.37 5.26 -0.77
CA ALA A 167 19.29 6.30 -1.22
C ALA A 167 19.15 6.61 -2.71
N MET A 168 18.77 5.62 -3.51
CA MET A 168 18.51 5.78 -4.94
C MET A 168 17.13 6.39 -5.20
N LEU A 169 16.07 5.99 -4.50
CA LEU A 169 14.69 6.27 -4.91
C LEU A 169 13.99 7.38 -4.14
N ARG A 170 14.29 7.58 -2.84
CA ARG A 170 13.65 8.63 -2.03
C ARG A 170 14.00 10.06 -2.46
N PRO A 171 15.28 10.41 -2.71
CA PRO A 171 15.67 11.81 -2.88
C PRO A 171 14.99 12.49 -4.07
N SER A 172 14.86 13.81 -4.06
CA SER A 172 14.43 14.56 -5.25
C SER A 172 15.34 14.29 -6.45
N ASP A 173 14.93 14.72 -7.66
CA ASP A 173 15.79 14.51 -8.84
C ASP A 173 17.10 15.29 -8.74
N GLN A 174 17.08 16.49 -8.14
CA GLN A 174 18.28 17.28 -7.86
C GLN A 174 19.20 16.59 -6.84
N GLU A 175 18.65 16.12 -5.73
CA GLU A 175 19.44 15.43 -4.69
C GLU A 175 20.04 14.12 -5.20
N PHE A 176 19.29 13.37 -6.01
CA PHE A 176 19.80 12.15 -6.64
C PHE A 176 20.94 12.47 -7.62
N ALA A 177 20.76 13.48 -8.48
CA ALA A 177 21.81 13.90 -9.40
C ALA A 177 23.07 14.39 -8.67
N ALA A 178 22.92 15.08 -7.53
CA ALA A 178 24.05 15.49 -6.70
C ALA A 178 24.82 14.27 -6.15
N ARG A 179 24.13 13.21 -5.70
CA ARG A 179 24.78 11.98 -5.21
C ARG A 179 25.63 11.29 -6.28
N LEU A 180 25.17 11.28 -7.53
CA LEU A 180 25.91 10.70 -8.65
C LEU A 180 27.20 11.48 -9.01
N LYS A 181 27.38 12.71 -8.52
CA LYS A 181 28.59 13.51 -8.77
C LYS A 181 29.68 13.33 -7.71
N VAL A 182 29.32 12.79 -6.55
CA VAL A 182 30.20 12.66 -5.37
C VAL A 182 30.71 11.22 -5.20
N SER A 183 30.24 10.31 -6.05
CA SER A 183 30.51 8.86 -5.96
C SER A 183 31.45 8.42 -7.06
#